data_AF-A0A0Q4DUI4-F1
#
_entry.id   AF-A0A0Q4DUI4-F1
#
_cell.length_a   1.000
_cell.length_b   1.000
_cell.length_c   1.000
_cell.angle_alpha   90.00
_cell.angle_beta   90.00
_cell.angle_gamma   90.00
#
_symmetry.space_group_name_H-M   'P 1'
#
loop_
_entity.id
_entity.type
_entity.pdbx_description
1 polymer ?
#
loop_
_entity_poly.entity_id
_entity_poly.type
_entity_poly.pdbx_seq_one_letter_code
_entity_poly.pdbx_strand_id
1 'polypeptide(L)'
;MTVAVANDTNDWGVADRLSQIVHADGSGSHVTLERLSRGGAALRDIADALHQLCTLHGRHPGVVDLATSATNNPAADDWLAQAGAAFVEERAYLIRVAAAAGPPPGTPGQAAAEAALATQRNAIDLLSRSIRPGCALGAAIAVALDWPVIRRPLDAAAERMGIDVIPCTLPSLAQTRQLIEAVACNAAVERAMTFGVQQLLAQHRGLWDLVAARAESRG
;
A
#
# COMPACT_ATOMS: atom_id res chain seq x y z
N MET A 1 42.93 31.83 -11.58
CA MET A 1 41.86 31.23 -12.42
C MET A 1 41.87 29.74 -12.15
N THR A 2 41.08 29.31 -11.17
CA THR A 2 40.92 27.90 -10.82
C THR A 2 39.42 27.71 -10.65
N VAL A 3 38.83 27.00 -11.61
CA VAL A 3 37.39 26.79 -11.72
C VAL A 3 36.95 25.93 -10.55
N ALA A 4 36.06 26.47 -9.71
CA ALA A 4 35.33 25.70 -8.73
C ALA A 4 34.42 24.73 -9.50
N VAL A 5 34.70 23.43 -9.40
CA VAL A 5 33.77 22.40 -9.84
C VAL A 5 32.61 22.43 -8.84
N ALA A 6 31.48 22.99 -9.27
CA ALA A 6 30.23 22.86 -8.56
C ALA A 6 29.89 21.37 -8.50
N ASN A 7 29.90 20.80 -7.30
CA ASN A 7 29.40 19.47 -7.07
C ASN A 7 27.87 19.56 -7.02
N ASP A 8 27.24 19.53 -8.19
CA ASP A 8 25.80 19.31 -8.34
C ASP A 8 25.47 17.86 -7.91
N THR A 9 25.52 17.59 -6.61
CA THR A 9 24.89 16.40 -6.05
C THR A 9 23.56 16.82 -5.47
N ASN A 10 22.53 16.64 -6.28
CA ASN A 10 21.14 16.55 -5.85
C ASN A 10 21.00 15.33 -4.92
N ASP A 11 21.57 15.41 -3.71
CA ASP A 11 21.60 14.32 -2.74
C ASP A 11 20.27 14.33 -1.99
N TRP A 12 19.27 13.71 -2.60
CA TRP A 12 17.94 13.57 -2.02
C TRP A 12 18.07 12.75 -0.74
N GLY A 13 17.54 13.28 0.37
CA GLY A 13 17.43 12.54 1.61
C GLY A 13 16.65 11.24 1.40
N VAL A 14 16.92 10.23 2.24
CA VAL A 14 16.28 8.90 2.13
C VAL A 14 14.77 9.01 2.09
N ALA A 15 14.18 9.89 2.90
CA ALA A 15 12.75 10.12 2.92
C ALA A 15 12.21 10.67 1.59
N ASP A 16 12.91 11.62 0.96
CA ASP A 16 12.48 12.18 -0.32
C ASP A 16 12.59 11.12 -1.43
N ARG A 17 13.64 10.29 -1.40
CA ARG A 17 13.79 9.15 -2.33
C ARG A 17 12.67 8.13 -2.19
N LEU A 18 12.33 7.73 -0.96
CA LEU A 18 11.21 6.81 -0.72
C LEU A 18 9.88 7.41 -1.16
N SER A 19 9.68 8.71 -0.94
CA SER A 19 8.47 9.42 -1.38
C SER A 19 8.34 9.43 -2.90
N GLN A 20 9.46 9.63 -3.63
CA GLN A 20 9.47 9.50 -5.09
C GLN A 20 9.15 8.09 -5.56
N ILE A 21 9.70 7.07 -4.90
CA ILE A 21 9.42 5.66 -5.24
C ILE A 21 7.92 5.38 -5.07
N VAL A 22 7.29 5.79 -3.97
CA VAL A 22 5.84 5.62 -3.77
C VAL A 22 5.06 6.38 -4.85
N HIS A 23 5.47 7.59 -5.20
CA HIS A 23 4.80 8.36 -6.25
C HIS A 23 4.87 7.68 -7.63
N ALA A 24 6.03 7.13 -8.00
CA ALA A 24 6.26 6.51 -9.30
C ALA A 24 5.68 5.08 -9.39
N ASP A 25 5.93 4.27 -8.37
CA ASP A 25 5.67 2.83 -8.39
C ASP A 25 4.39 2.43 -7.64
N GLY A 26 3.83 3.35 -6.84
CA GLY A 26 2.60 3.12 -6.09
C GLY A 26 1.35 3.07 -6.96
N SER A 27 0.24 2.78 -6.30
CA SER A 27 -1.08 2.56 -6.90
C SER A 27 -1.56 3.75 -7.73
N GLY A 28 -1.11 4.97 -7.39
CA GLY A 28 -1.47 6.19 -8.09
C GLY A 28 -1.01 6.29 -9.54
N SER A 29 0.01 5.54 -9.95
CA SER A 29 0.47 5.50 -11.35
C SER A 29 -0.28 4.46 -12.19
N HIS A 30 -1.24 3.74 -11.61
CA HIS A 30 -1.94 2.66 -12.29
C HIS A 30 -3.31 3.08 -12.86
N VAL A 31 -3.49 2.96 -14.18
CA VAL A 31 -4.70 3.39 -14.90
C VAL A 31 -5.99 2.74 -14.41
N THR A 32 -5.94 1.47 -13.98
CA THR A 32 -7.11 0.78 -13.41
C THR A 32 -7.65 1.47 -12.17
N LEU A 33 -6.77 1.94 -11.28
CA LEU A 33 -7.19 2.63 -10.07
C LEU A 33 -7.84 3.98 -10.42
N GLU A 34 -7.24 4.73 -11.34
CA GLU A 34 -7.83 5.98 -11.83
C GLU A 34 -9.23 5.73 -12.40
N ARG A 35 -9.39 4.71 -13.26
CA ARG A 35 -10.67 4.33 -13.86
C ARG A 35 -11.72 3.99 -12.79
N LEU A 36 -11.36 3.19 -11.79
CA LEU A 36 -12.27 2.77 -10.72
C LEU A 36 -12.68 3.92 -9.78
N SER A 37 -11.82 4.94 -9.66
CA SER A 37 -12.08 6.11 -8.81
C SER A 37 -13.04 7.12 -9.45
N ARG A 38 -13.34 7.01 -10.75
CA ARG A 38 -14.26 7.90 -11.46
C ARG A 38 -15.71 7.49 -11.20
N GLY A 39 -16.62 8.47 -11.10
CA GLY A 39 -18.04 8.24 -10.84
C GLY A 39 -18.78 7.34 -11.84
N GLY A 40 -18.22 7.13 -13.04
CA GLY A 40 -18.78 6.27 -14.09
C GLY A 40 -18.37 4.79 -14.02
N ALA A 41 -17.50 4.38 -13.09
CA ALA A 41 -17.06 2.98 -13.00
C ALA A 41 -18.24 2.03 -12.72
N ALA A 42 -18.26 0.86 -13.37
CA ALA A 42 -19.31 -0.12 -13.11
C ALA A 42 -19.17 -0.67 -11.69
N LEU A 43 -20.28 -0.77 -10.95
CA LEU A 43 -20.26 -1.22 -9.54
C LEU A 43 -19.69 -2.65 -9.41
N ARG A 44 -19.90 -3.51 -10.41
CA ARG A 44 -19.32 -4.86 -10.47
C ARG A 44 -17.79 -4.87 -10.48
N ASP A 45 -17.16 -3.89 -11.14
CA ASP A 45 -15.70 -3.81 -11.25
C ASP A 45 -15.09 -3.22 -9.98
N ILE A 46 -15.82 -2.30 -9.34
CA ILE A 46 -15.50 -1.82 -7.99
C ILE A 46 -15.60 -2.98 -7.00
N ALA A 47 -16.72 -3.71 -6.98
CA ALA A 47 -16.90 -4.86 -6.10
C ALA A 47 -15.77 -5.88 -6.29
N ASP A 48 -15.43 -6.22 -7.54
CA ASP A 48 -14.30 -7.11 -7.83
C ASP A 48 -12.99 -6.61 -7.21
N ALA A 49 -12.63 -5.34 -7.44
CA ALA A 49 -11.43 -4.73 -6.90
C ALA A 49 -11.40 -4.73 -5.36
N LEU A 50 -12.53 -4.41 -4.71
CA LEU A 50 -12.65 -4.42 -3.25
C LEU A 50 -12.45 -5.83 -2.68
N HIS A 51 -13.00 -6.86 -3.31
CA HIS A 51 -12.79 -8.25 -2.87
C HIS A 51 -11.35 -8.72 -3.07
N GLN A 52 -10.69 -8.32 -4.17
CA GLN A 52 -9.27 -8.63 -4.36
C GLN A 52 -8.38 -7.88 -3.35
N LEU A 53 -8.73 -6.63 -3.01
CA LEU A 53 -8.03 -5.88 -1.98
C LEU A 53 -8.25 -6.48 -0.58
N CYS A 54 -9.48 -6.86 -0.23
CA CYS A 54 -9.79 -7.61 1.00
C CYS A 54 -8.98 -8.90 1.11
N THR A 55 -8.72 -9.55 -0.02
CA THR A 55 -7.93 -10.78 -0.07
C THR A 55 -6.47 -10.54 0.36
N LEU A 56 -5.91 -9.35 0.14
CA LEU A 56 -4.55 -8.99 0.57
C LEU A 56 -4.52 -8.32 1.96
N HIS A 57 -5.46 -7.41 2.23
CA HIS A 57 -5.41 -6.50 3.38
C HIS A 57 -6.55 -6.65 4.39
N GLY A 58 -7.50 -7.55 4.14
CA GLY A 58 -8.65 -7.81 5.03
C GLY A 58 -8.35 -8.70 6.24
N ARG A 59 -7.17 -9.33 6.29
CA ARG A 59 -6.78 -10.25 7.39
C ARG A 59 -6.07 -9.50 8.52
N HIS A 60 -6.21 -10.05 9.73
CA HIS A 60 -5.42 -9.65 10.91
C HIS A 60 -4.69 -10.88 11.47
N PRO A 61 -3.40 -10.78 11.86
CA PRO A 61 -2.54 -9.60 11.74
C PRO A 61 -2.24 -9.23 10.27
N GLY A 62 -2.24 -7.94 9.97
CA GLY A 62 -1.89 -7.37 8.66
C GLY A 62 -0.43 -6.89 8.60
N VAL A 63 -0.06 -6.23 7.51
CA VAL A 63 1.33 -5.77 7.27
C VAL A 63 1.88 -4.94 8.43
N VAL A 64 1.11 -3.95 8.89
CA VAL A 64 1.56 -3.03 9.96
C VAL A 64 1.66 -3.74 11.31
N ASP A 65 0.71 -4.64 11.63
CA ASP A 65 0.73 -5.45 12.85
C ASP A 65 1.99 -6.34 12.90
N LEU A 66 2.29 -7.00 11.78
CA LEU A 66 3.46 -7.86 11.64
C LEU A 66 4.77 -7.07 11.66
N ALA A 67 4.82 -5.92 10.97
CA ALA A 67 5.99 -5.05 10.98
C ALA A 67 6.29 -4.49 12.37
N THR A 68 5.26 -4.23 13.18
CA THR A 68 5.43 -3.83 14.59
C THR A 68 6.17 -4.90 15.38
N SER A 69 5.84 -6.17 15.15
CA SER A 69 6.52 -7.30 15.83
C SER A 69 7.94 -7.55 15.30
N ALA A 70 8.22 -7.21 14.04
CA ALA A 70 9.50 -7.46 13.38
C ALA A 70 10.50 -6.30 13.50
N THR A 71 10.04 -5.09 13.85
CA THR A 71 10.87 -3.89 13.93
C THR A 71 11.40 -3.70 15.35
N ASN A 72 12.72 -3.80 15.52
CA ASN A 72 13.40 -3.54 16.79
C ASN A 72 14.13 -2.19 16.75
N ASN A 73 13.37 -1.09 16.72
CA ASN A 73 13.92 0.26 16.75
C ASN A 73 12.96 1.19 17.52
N PRO A 74 13.32 1.66 18.73
CA PRO A 74 12.45 2.50 19.56
C PRO A 74 11.99 3.80 18.88
N ALA A 75 12.78 4.33 17.94
CA ALA A 75 12.39 5.52 17.18
C ALA A 75 11.21 5.27 16.22
N ALA A 76 10.83 4.01 15.99
CA ALA A 76 9.69 3.62 15.17
C ALA A 76 8.41 3.32 15.98
N ASP A 77 8.49 3.16 17.30
CA ASP A 77 7.41 2.63 18.13
C ASP A 77 6.14 3.48 18.04
N ASP A 78 6.25 4.80 18.24
CA ASP A 78 5.10 5.71 18.18
C ASP A 78 4.45 5.74 16.79
N TRP A 79 5.27 5.73 15.74
CA TRP A 79 4.77 5.72 14.36
C TRP A 79 4.06 4.40 14.04
N LEU A 80 4.63 3.26 14.44
CA LEU A 80 4.05 1.93 14.24
C LEU A 80 2.76 1.74 15.04
N ALA A 81 2.70 2.26 16.27
CA ALA A 81 1.50 2.27 17.08
C ALA A 81 0.37 3.09 16.43
N GLN A 82 0.68 4.30 15.95
CA GLN A 82 -0.28 5.11 15.20
C GLN A 82 -0.74 4.41 13.91
N ALA A 83 0.21 3.91 13.12
CA ALA A 83 -0.09 3.22 11.86
C ALA A 83 -0.95 1.98 12.08
N GLY A 84 -0.66 1.18 13.11
CA GLY A 84 -1.40 -0.03 13.45
C GLY A 84 -2.84 0.28 13.82
N ALA A 85 -3.05 1.25 14.72
CA ALA A 85 -4.38 1.69 15.12
C ALA A 85 -5.19 2.23 13.92
N ALA A 86 -4.58 3.09 13.10
CA ALA A 86 -5.24 3.62 11.91
C ALA A 86 -5.57 2.52 10.89
N PHE A 87 -4.69 1.54 10.69
CA PHE A 87 -4.94 0.47 9.72
C PHE A 87 -6.00 -0.55 10.18
N VAL A 88 -6.29 -0.64 11.48
CA VAL A 88 -7.47 -1.37 11.99
C VAL A 88 -8.75 -0.74 11.46
N GLU A 89 -8.86 0.59 11.55
CA GLU A 89 -10.03 1.34 11.05
C GLU A 89 -10.16 1.22 9.53
N GLU A 90 -9.05 1.37 8.79
CA GLU A 90 -9.05 1.23 7.33
C GLU A 90 -9.45 -0.18 6.88
N ARG A 91 -9.01 -1.22 7.59
CA ARG A 91 -9.41 -2.61 7.31
C ARG A 91 -10.89 -2.83 7.60
N ALA A 92 -11.41 -2.31 8.70
CA ALA A 92 -12.84 -2.39 9.02
C ALA A 92 -13.68 -1.67 7.96
N TYR A 93 -13.22 -0.50 7.51
CA TYR A 93 -13.84 0.26 6.44
C TYR A 93 -13.85 -0.50 5.11
N LEU A 94 -12.71 -1.04 4.68
CA LEU A 94 -12.60 -1.88 3.48
C LEU A 94 -13.59 -3.05 3.53
N ILE A 95 -13.63 -3.80 4.63
CA ILE A 95 -14.54 -4.95 4.78
C ILE A 95 -16.01 -4.50 4.68
N ARG A 96 -16.37 -3.39 5.32
CA ARG A 96 -17.74 -2.85 5.29
C ARG A 96 -18.17 -2.44 3.88
N VAL A 97 -17.31 -1.71 3.16
CA VAL A 97 -17.60 -1.26 1.79
C VAL A 97 -17.64 -2.45 0.82
N ALA A 98 -16.72 -3.41 0.95
CA ALA A 98 -16.72 -4.62 0.14
C ALA A 98 -17.97 -5.48 0.35
N ALA A 99 -18.45 -5.61 1.60
CA ALA A 99 -19.68 -6.33 1.90
C ALA A 99 -20.91 -5.66 1.28
N ALA A 100 -20.99 -4.33 1.35
CA ALA A 100 -22.09 -3.56 0.78
C ALA A 100 -22.10 -3.57 -0.76
N ALA A 101 -20.92 -3.65 -1.39
CA ALA A 101 -20.79 -3.73 -2.85
C ALA A 101 -21.36 -5.04 -3.44
N GLY A 102 -21.66 -6.03 -2.59
CA GLY A 102 -22.16 -7.34 -3.02
C GLY A 102 -21.03 -8.30 -3.43
N PRO A 103 -21.36 -9.51 -3.90
CA PRO A 103 -20.37 -10.52 -4.26
C PRO A 103 -19.52 -10.10 -5.47
N PRO A 104 -18.27 -10.57 -5.58
CA PRO A 104 -17.47 -10.33 -6.78
C PRO A 104 -18.14 -11.02 -7.98
N PRO A 105 -18.03 -10.44 -9.19
CA PRO A 105 -18.61 -11.04 -10.39
C PRO A 105 -17.91 -12.36 -10.74
N GLY A 106 -18.67 -13.32 -11.26
CA GLY A 106 -18.11 -14.50 -11.91
C GLY A 106 -17.21 -14.07 -13.05
N THR A 107 -15.94 -14.49 -13.02
CA THR A 107 -14.91 -14.03 -13.96
C THR A 107 -14.13 -15.23 -14.49
N PRO A 108 -13.93 -15.37 -15.82
CA PRO A 108 -13.04 -16.38 -16.38
C PRO A 108 -11.64 -16.32 -15.78
N GLY A 109 -10.98 -17.47 -15.65
CA GLY A 109 -9.63 -17.53 -15.05
C GLY A 109 -9.59 -17.41 -13.52
N GLN A 110 -10.72 -17.62 -12.83
CA GLN A 110 -10.81 -17.51 -11.37
C GLN A 110 -9.72 -18.29 -10.62
N ALA A 111 -9.44 -19.54 -11.01
CA ALA A 111 -8.41 -20.35 -10.36
C ALA A 111 -7.00 -19.75 -10.50
N ALA A 112 -6.68 -19.16 -11.65
CA ALA A 112 -5.40 -18.49 -11.87
C ALA A 112 -5.30 -17.19 -11.04
N ALA A 113 -6.39 -16.43 -10.95
CA ALA A 113 -6.46 -15.23 -10.11
C ALA A 113 -6.27 -15.57 -8.62
N GLU A 114 -6.89 -16.64 -8.13
CA GLU A 114 -6.74 -17.11 -6.76
C GLU A 114 -5.30 -17.55 -6.44
N ALA A 115 -4.64 -18.23 -7.37
CA ALA A 115 -3.24 -18.63 -7.23
C ALA A 115 -2.29 -17.41 -7.21
N ALA A 116 -2.54 -16.41 -8.08
CA ALA A 116 -1.79 -15.16 -8.08
C ALA A 116 -1.93 -14.42 -6.74
N LEU A 117 -3.15 -14.27 -6.23
CA LEU A 117 -3.41 -13.64 -4.93
C LEU A 117 -2.81 -14.42 -3.76
N ALA A 118 -2.82 -15.76 -3.82
CA ALA A 118 -2.16 -16.58 -2.82
C ALA A 118 -0.64 -16.34 -2.79
N THR A 119 -0.04 -16.17 -3.96
CA THR A 119 1.39 -15.85 -4.11
C THR A 119 1.70 -14.45 -3.57
N GLN A 120 0.90 -13.45 -3.91
CA GLN A 120 1.04 -12.09 -3.38
C GLN A 120 0.89 -12.06 -1.85
N ARG A 121 -0.11 -12.74 -1.29
CA ARG A 121 -0.28 -12.85 0.17
C ARG A 121 0.95 -13.43 0.85
N ASN A 122 1.50 -14.51 0.29
CA ASN A 122 2.72 -15.12 0.83
C ASN A 122 3.91 -14.15 0.76
N ALA A 123 4.08 -13.43 -0.36
CA ALA A 123 5.12 -12.42 -0.49
C ALA A 123 4.96 -11.31 0.56
N ILE A 124 3.74 -10.80 0.76
CA ILE A 124 3.43 -9.77 1.75
C ILE A 124 3.75 -10.27 3.18
N ASP A 125 3.37 -11.50 3.54
CA ASP A 125 3.65 -12.06 4.88
C ASP A 125 5.16 -12.19 5.13
N LEU A 126 5.92 -12.70 4.14
CA LEU A 126 7.39 -12.79 4.22
C LEU A 126 8.06 -11.42 4.37
N LEU A 127 7.58 -10.40 3.65
CA LEU A 127 8.08 -9.03 3.76
C LEU A 127 7.80 -8.45 5.15
N SER A 128 6.57 -8.63 5.65
CA SER A 128 6.11 -8.04 6.91
C SER A 128 6.76 -8.65 8.15
N ARG A 129 7.34 -9.86 8.02
CA ARG A 129 8.08 -10.56 9.09
C ARG A 129 9.60 -10.50 8.93
N SER A 130 10.09 -9.74 7.94
CA SER A 130 11.51 -9.75 7.60
C SER A 130 12.37 -9.26 8.77
N ILE A 131 13.32 -10.09 9.19
CA ILE A 131 14.30 -9.75 10.24
C ILE A 131 15.40 -8.79 9.76
N ARG A 132 15.44 -8.47 8.45
CA ARG A 132 16.42 -7.53 7.91
C ARG A 132 16.07 -6.12 8.42
N PRO A 133 16.95 -5.45 9.19
CA PRO A 133 16.63 -4.16 9.82
C PRO A 133 16.12 -3.14 8.80
N GLY A 134 14.90 -2.64 9.00
CA GLY A 134 14.25 -1.68 8.11
C GLY A 134 13.32 -2.29 7.06
N CYS A 135 13.44 -3.57 6.70
CA CYS A 135 12.64 -4.17 5.62
C CYS A 135 11.13 -4.23 5.94
N ALA A 136 10.77 -4.79 7.10
CA ALA A 136 9.37 -4.85 7.52
C ALA A 136 8.77 -3.45 7.75
N LEU A 137 9.56 -2.54 8.34
CA LEU A 137 9.19 -1.13 8.48
C LEU A 137 8.96 -0.45 7.12
N GLY A 138 9.81 -0.72 6.14
CA GLY A 138 9.65 -0.24 4.76
C GLY A 138 8.34 -0.69 4.12
N ALA A 139 7.94 -1.95 4.34
CA ALA A 139 6.63 -2.43 3.91
C ALA A 139 5.50 -1.65 4.61
N ALA A 140 5.56 -1.44 5.93
CA ALA A 140 4.55 -0.64 6.63
C ALA A 140 4.49 0.82 6.15
N ILE A 141 5.63 1.45 5.86
CA ILE A 141 5.73 2.79 5.25
C ILE A 141 5.01 2.82 3.90
N ALA A 142 5.25 1.82 3.05
CA ALA A 142 4.59 1.74 1.75
C ALA A 142 3.07 1.57 1.87
N VAL A 143 2.56 0.83 2.87
CA VAL A 143 1.12 0.83 3.19
C VAL A 143 0.67 2.26 3.51
N ALA A 144 1.28 2.90 4.51
CA ALA A 144 0.83 4.21 4.99
C ALA A 144 0.81 5.28 3.89
N LEU A 145 1.79 5.27 2.99
CA LEU A 145 1.91 6.29 1.93
C LEU A 145 1.09 5.98 0.68
N ASP A 146 0.90 4.72 0.31
CA ASP A 146 0.14 4.35 -0.89
C ASP A 146 -1.38 4.22 -0.61
N TRP A 147 -1.75 3.87 0.63
CA TRP A 147 -3.13 3.62 1.01
C TRP A 147 -4.11 4.78 0.73
N PRO A 148 -3.77 6.06 0.96
CA PRO A 148 -4.67 7.17 0.62
C PRO A 148 -5.09 7.18 -0.85
N VAL A 149 -4.25 6.65 -1.74
CA VAL A 149 -4.56 6.52 -3.16
C VAL A 149 -5.37 5.24 -3.44
N ILE A 150 -5.00 4.11 -2.82
CA ILE A 150 -5.77 2.85 -2.84
C ILE A 150 -7.22 3.06 -2.39
N ARG A 151 -7.44 3.98 -1.46
CA ARG A 151 -8.74 4.28 -0.84
C ARG A 151 -9.71 5.02 -1.76
N ARG A 152 -9.24 5.69 -2.82
CA ARG A 152 -10.11 6.46 -3.74
C ARG A 152 -11.29 5.65 -4.32
N PRO A 153 -11.09 4.43 -4.87
CA PRO A 153 -12.21 3.61 -5.31
C PRO A 153 -13.10 3.13 -4.16
N LEU A 154 -12.58 2.95 -2.93
CA LEU A 154 -13.40 2.61 -1.75
C LEU A 154 -14.33 3.78 -1.41
N ASP A 155 -13.79 5.00 -1.35
CA ASP A 155 -14.55 6.21 -1.01
C ASP A 155 -15.62 6.50 -2.07
N ALA A 156 -15.27 6.41 -3.35
CA ALA A 156 -16.22 6.54 -4.44
C ALA A 156 -17.34 5.48 -4.38
N ALA A 157 -17.01 4.26 -3.94
CA ALA A 157 -17.98 3.19 -3.75
C ALA A 157 -18.89 3.47 -2.56
N ALA A 158 -18.32 3.87 -1.42
CA ALA A 158 -19.03 4.19 -0.19
C ALA A 158 -20.07 5.29 -0.41
N GLU A 159 -19.68 6.39 -1.07
CA GLU A 159 -20.58 7.50 -1.42
C GLU A 159 -21.77 7.01 -2.25
N ARG A 160 -21.54 6.17 -3.27
CA ARG A 160 -22.60 5.62 -4.12
C ARG A 160 -23.56 4.69 -3.39
N MET A 161 -23.10 4.07 -2.31
CA MET A 161 -23.87 3.14 -1.49
C MET A 161 -24.47 3.81 -0.24
N GLY A 162 -24.27 5.12 -0.06
CA GLY A 162 -24.75 5.85 1.11
C GLY A 162 -24.04 5.44 2.41
N ILE A 163 -22.78 5.01 2.32
CA ILE A 163 -21.92 4.67 3.46
C ILE A 163 -21.04 5.88 3.77
N ASP A 164 -20.98 6.25 5.05
CA ASP A 164 -20.11 7.35 5.49
C ASP A 164 -18.64 7.04 5.20
N VAL A 165 -18.00 7.97 4.48
CA VAL A 165 -16.55 7.99 4.28
C VAL A 165 -15.89 8.42 5.59
N ILE A 166 -15.09 7.53 6.16
CA ILE A 166 -14.34 7.86 7.39
C ILE A 166 -13.10 8.71 7.07
N PRO A 167 -12.53 9.45 8.02
CA PRO A 167 -11.22 10.09 7.81
C PRO A 167 -10.10 9.04 7.78
N CYS A 168 -9.15 9.18 6.85
CA CYS A 168 -7.90 8.41 6.88
C CYS A 168 -6.95 9.00 7.92
N THR A 169 -6.60 8.21 8.94
CA THR A 169 -5.77 8.64 10.08
C THR A 169 -4.36 8.01 10.07
N LEU A 170 -3.99 7.36 8.97
CA LEU A 170 -2.64 6.84 8.76
C LEU A 170 -1.59 7.97 8.86
N PRO A 171 -0.36 7.66 9.30
CA PRO A 171 0.69 8.67 9.39
C PRO A 171 0.89 9.42 8.08
N SER A 172 0.91 10.75 8.17
CA SER A 172 1.13 11.63 7.02
C SER A 172 2.53 11.46 6.42
N LEU A 173 2.72 12.02 5.21
CA LEU A 173 4.04 12.11 4.58
C LEU A 173 5.07 12.79 5.49
N ALA A 174 4.67 13.86 6.19
CA ALA A 174 5.56 14.59 7.08
C ALA A 174 5.99 13.75 8.31
N GLN A 175 5.04 13.05 8.93
CA GLN A 175 5.34 12.15 10.05
C GLN A 175 6.22 10.97 9.61
N THR A 176 5.93 10.42 8.43
CA THR A 176 6.73 9.31 7.86
C THR A 176 8.14 9.78 7.48
N ARG A 177 8.32 11.01 7.00
CA ARG A 177 9.65 11.59 6.79
C ARG A 177 10.45 11.68 8.09
N GLN A 178 9.85 12.20 9.16
CA GLN A 178 10.49 12.31 10.47
C GLN A 178 10.92 10.92 11.00
N LEU A 179 10.05 9.92 10.85
CA LEU A 179 10.40 8.53 11.16
C LEU A 179 11.63 8.08 10.36
N ILE A 180 11.61 8.24 9.03
CA ILE A 180 12.70 7.78 8.15
C ILE A 180 14.02 8.43 8.55
N GLU A 181 14.02 9.74 8.80
CA GLU A 181 15.20 10.49 9.28
C GLU A 181 15.74 9.95 10.62
N ALA A 182 14.85 9.52 11.52
CA ALA A 182 15.25 8.98 12.83
C ALA A 182 15.79 7.54 12.76
N VAL A 183 15.32 6.72 11.82
CA VAL A 183 15.66 5.28 11.77
C VAL A 183 16.70 4.92 10.70
N ALA A 184 16.86 5.75 9.66
CA ALA A 184 17.83 5.55 8.58
C ALA A 184 19.26 5.89 9.05
N CYS A 185 19.75 5.15 10.04
CA CYS A 185 21.02 5.43 10.71
C CYS A 185 22.26 4.98 9.92
N ASN A 186 22.08 4.12 8.91
CA ASN A 186 23.15 3.68 8.03
C ASN A 186 22.61 3.13 6.70
N ALA A 187 23.50 3.04 5.72
CA ALA A 187 23.18 2.60 4.36
C ALA A 187 22.60 1.17 4.28
N ALA A 188 22.87 0.28 5.24
CA ALA A 188 22.29 -1.07 5.22
C ALA A 188 20.80 -1.04 5.59
N VAL A 189 20.41 -0.26 6.60
CA VAL A 189 19.01 -0.04 7.00
C VAL A 189 18.26 0.67 5.88
N GLU A 190 18.85 1.70 5.29
CA GLU A 190 18.26 2.43 4.16
C GLU A 190 17.93 1.52 2.97
N ARG A 191 18.89 0.66 2.56
CA ARG A 191 18.68 -0.28 1.46
C ARG A 191 17.60 -1.30 1.78
N ALA A 192 17.60 -1.86 2.99
CA ALA A 192 16.60 -2.83 3.40
C ALA A 192 15.20 -2.20 3.47
N MET A 193 15.08 -0.98 3.98
CA MET A 193 13.83 -0.23 3.99
C MET A 193 13.34 0.10 2.59
N THR A 194 14.22 0.58 1.71
CA THR A 194 13.91 0.83 0.29
C THR A 194 13.42 -0.43 -0.39
N PHE A 195 14.08 -1.57 -0.15
CA PHE A 195 13.65 -2.86 -0.65
C PHE A 195 12.23 -3.22 -0.14
N GLY A 196 11.97 -3.08 1.16
CA GLY A 196 10.65 -3.31 1.75
C GLY A 196 9.55 -2.48 1.09
N VAL A 197 9.80 -1.18 0.88
CA VAL A 197 8.90 -0.27 0.16
C VAL A 197 8.64 -0.79 -1.25
N GLN A 198 9.69 -0.98 -2.05
CA GLN A 198 9.57 -1.40 -3.46
C GLN A 198 8.84 -2.73 -3.61
N GLN A 199 9.15 -3.71 -2.75
CA GLN A 199 8.52 -5.02 -2.83
C GLN A 199 7.03 -4.97 -2.51
N LEU A 200 6.60 -4.15 -1.53
CA LEU A 200 5.18 -3.99 -1.25
C LEU A 200 4.45 -3.25 -2.38
N LEU A 201 5.02 -2.16 -2.91
CA LEU A 201 4.42 -1.44 -4.04
C LEU A 201 4.29 -2.34 -5.27
N ALA A 202 5.25 -3.24 -5.52
CA ALA A 202 5.14 -4.25 -6.57
C ALA A 202 3.93 -5.19 -6.35
N GLN A 203 3.59 -5.53 -5.10
CA GLN A 203 2.38 -6.32 -4.80
C GLN A 203 1.10 -5.52 -5.06
N HIS A 204 1.07 -4.23 -4.67
CA HIS A 204 -0.07 -3.37 -4.98
C HIS A 204 -0.25 -3.19 -6.49
N ARG A 205 0.84 -2.97 -7.23
CA ARG A 205 0.79 -2.89 -8.69
C ARG A 205 0.27 -4.19 -9.31
N GLY A 206 0.80 -5.33 -8.89
CA GLY A 206 0.33 -6.64 -9.38
C GLY A 206 -1.14 -6.92 -9.06
N LEU A 207 -1.67 -6.38 -7.95
CA LEU A 207 -3.10 -6.44 -7.66
C LEU A 207 -3.91 -5.66 -8.71
N TRP A 208 -3.47 -4.45 -9.07
CA TRP A 208 -4.17 -3.64 -10.05
C TRP A 208 -4.08 -4.20 -11.47
N ASP A 209 -2.94 -4.83 -11.82
CA ASP A 209 -2.79 -5.61 -13.06
C ASP A 209 -3.79 -6.77 -13.09
N LEU A 210 -3.93 -7.52 -11.98
CA LEU A 210 -4.89 -8.61 -11.87
C LEU A 210 -6.33 -8.11 -12.01
N VAL A 211 -6.69 -7.02 -11.34
CA VAL A 211 -8.03 -6.41 -11.45
C VAL A 211 -8.32 -5.95 -12.89
N ALA A 212 -7.31 -5.41 -13.59
CA ALA A 212 -7.43 -5.02 -14.99
C ALA A 212 -7.75 -6.24 -15.87
N ALA A 213 -6.92 -7.30 -15.77
CA ALA A 213 -7.06 -8.51 -16.55
C ALA A 213 -8.40 -9.22 -16.29
N ARG A 214 -8.88 -9.20 -15.05
CA ARG A 214 -10.20 -9.72 -14.65
C ARG A 214 -11.33 -8.93 -15.30
N ALA A 215 -11.25 -7.60 -15.31
CA ALA A 215 -12.24 -6.77 -15.99
C ALA A 215 -12.28 -7.04 -17.50
N GLU A 216 -11.12 -7.13 -18.15
CA GLU A 216 -11.01 -7.46 -19.58
C GLU A 216 -11.58 -8.83 -19.91
N SER A 217 -11.38 -9.82 -19.04
CA SER A 217 -11.91 -11.18 -19.21
C SER A 217 -13.44 -11.25 -19.16
N ARG A 218 -14.12 -10.19 -18.70
CA ARG A 218 -15.60 -10.13 -18.64
C ARG A 218 -16.25 -9.49 -19.88
N GLY A 219 -15.48 -8.78 -20.71
CA GLY A 219 -16.02 -7.96 -21.81
C GLY A 219 -16.39 -6.55 -21.37
#